data_AF-A0A1Y2W238-F1
#
_entry.id   AF-A0A1Y2W238-F1
#
_cell.length_a   1.000
_cell.length_b   1.000
_cell.length_c   1.000
_cell.angle_alpha   90.00
_cell.angle_beta   90.00
_cell.angle_gamma   90.00
#
_symmetry.space_group_name_H-M   'P 1'
#
loop_
_entity.id
_entity.type
_entity.pdbx_description
1 polymer ?
#
loop_
_entity_poly.entity_id
_entity_poly.type
_entity_poly.pdbx_seq_one_letter_code
_entity_poly.pdbx_strand_id
1 'polypeptide(L)'
;MDHFPLPKGKAHLRVPNLTTEVYTQGDGGFGGYPGRMNWTWGDIEGQNSFGQRSKEDVQAFFQNWLFFGCAIEVLAVGHVKAEQADFLDNTGKYVSTRRLPHLIRKWKKVDRLGGKGSSTHIRRAMKTAGILKRVSDFVDRYCIPYPGRNVRGQGRSQSPVSDLTWTSIIALGHTLTQAMLTYYGIVRTGNHWGASPLLKRRLLANGWCPMDVERSMSDMGIDGHYYLARLNPPEDHISHSNCSKNECAARNVDKDTYEQKHVSKPGDCSGPIMVDLGIVVKIIETPGYVPVFRWDPNKKRLSVAWSQMIGRGVANPPYVTISHVWSDGIGNLKENSLLECQLNRIQRLVNDVARSPAVKHAPQHFWLDTLSVPVGDDMRPFRRKAIQNMANIYKASAATLVLSSSLSTISTTDDERDWALALYLANWNKRLWTCQEGMLAHVIMLQFADQAVSNDIFVNANV
;
A
#
# COMPACT_ATOMS: atom_id res chain seq x y z
N MET A 1 3.78 -5.91 20.12
CA MET A 1 3.85 -5.89 18.63
C MET A 1 5.16 -5.26 18.15
N ASP A 2 6.23 -5.36 18.94
CA ASP A 2 7.58 -4.84 18.63
C ASP A 2 8.27 -5.52 17.45
N HIS A 3 7.70 -6.62 16.94
CA HIS A 3 8.25 -7.34 15.80
C HIS A 3 7.88 -6.69 14.45
N PHE A 4 6.91 -5.78 14.42
CA PHE A 4 6.56 -5.05 13.21
C PHE A 4 7.47 -3.84 12.99
N PRO A 5 7.72 -3.47 11.73
CA PRO A 5 8.37 -2.21 11.43
C PRO A 5 7.50 -1.02 11.85
N LEU A 6 8.15 0.12 12.05
CA LEU A 6 7.51 1.40 12.33
C LEU A 6 8.13 2.49 11.47
N PRO A 7 7.35 3.55 11.14
CA PRO A 7 7.93 4.75 10.60
C PRO A 7 8.96 5.34 11.56
N LYS A 8 9.98 6.00 11.00
CA LYS A 8 11.07 6.61 11.76
C LYS A 8 10.54 7.51 12.90
N GLY A 9 11.10 7.35 14.10
CA GLY A 9 10.73 8.14 15.28
C GLY A 9 9.38 7.78 15.91
N LYS A 10 8.66 6.75 15.44
CA LYS A 10 7.41 6.30 16.07
C LYS A 10 7.68 5.17 17.08
N ALA A 11 6.85 5.11 18.12
CA ALA A 11 6.87 4.05 19.14
C ALA A 11 5.70 3.07 19.01
N HIS A 12 5.87 1.84 19.51
CA HIS A 12 4.80 0.83 19.48
C HIS A 12 3.67 1.15 20.47
N LEU A 13 2.48 0.63 20.19
CA LEU A 13 1.39 0.61 21.16
C LEU A 13 1.75 -0.32 22.33
N ARG A 14 1.57 0.16 23.56
CA ARG A 14 1.82 -0.62 24.78
C ARG A 14 0.59 -1.46 25.11
N VAL A 15 0.70 -2.77 24.90
CA VAL A 15 -0.36 -3.74 25.21
C VAL A 15 -0.15 -4.20 26.66
N PRO A 16 -1.10 -3.99 27.59
CA PRO A 16 -0.94 -4.43 28.97
C PRO A 16 -0.90 -5.97 29.04
N ASN A 17 -0.10 -6.49 29.96
CA ASN A 17 -0.22 -7.88 30.39
C ASN A 17 -1.38 -7.98 31.38
N LEU A 18 -2.42 -8.70 31.00
CA LEU A 18 -3.66 -8.90 31.76
C LEU A 18 -3.66 -10.25 32.49
N THR A 19 -2.64 -11.08 32.27
CA THR A 19 -2.58 -12.43 32.84
C THR A 19 -2.26 -12.38 34.33
N THR A 20 -2.99 -13.18 35.10
CA THR A 20 -2.75 -13.42 36.53
C THR A 20 -1.95 -14.70 36.77
N GLU A 21 -2.02 -15.64 35.82
CA GLU A 21 -1.35 -16.94 35.88
C GLU A 21 -0.54 -17.20 34.60
N VAL A 22 0.47 -18.07 34.71
CA VAL A 22 1.32 -18.44 33.59
C VAL A 22 0.63 -19.49 32.69
N TYR A 23 0.73 -19.35 31.37
CA TYR A 23 0.27 -20.37 30.44
C TYR A 23 0.95 -21.73 30.70
N THR A 24 0.15 -22.79 30.87
CA THR A 24 0.64 -24.16 31.06
C THR A 24 0.31 -25.03 29.85
N GLN A 25 1.33 -25.69 29.28
CA GLN A 25 1.14 -26.76 28.30
C GLN A 25 0.67 -28.03 29.01
N GLY A 26 -0.17 -28.82 28.36
CA GLY A 26 -0.70 -30.06 28.95
C GLY A 26 -1.66 -30.80 28.03
N ASP A 27 -2.45 -31.69 28.61
CA ASP A 27 -3.36 -32.57 27.88
C ASP A 27 -4.33 -31.80 26.98
N GLY A 28 -4.52 -32.29 25.76
CA GLY A 28 -5.30 -31.63 24.71
C GLY A 28 -4.61 -30.41 24.08
N GLY A 29 -3.36 -30.08 24.46
CA GLY A 29 -2.57 -28.98 23.91
C GLY A 29 -3.28 -27.63 23.98
N PHE A 30 -3.14 -26.83 22.91
CA PHE A 30 -3.83 -25.53 22.75
C PHE A 30 -5.35 -25.65 22.91
N GLY A 31 -5.94 -26.74 22.40
CA GLY A 31 -7.38 -26.91 22.37
C GLY A 31 -8.00 -27.32 23.70
N GLY A 32 -7.21 -27.97 24.56
CA GLY A 32 -7.59 -28.40 25.91
C GLY A 32 -7.38 -27.33 27.00
N TYR A 33 -6.67 -26.23 26.69
CA TYR A 33 -6.39 -25.18 27.68
C TYR A 33 -7.64 -24.64 28.38
N PRO A 34 -8.76 -24.35 27.68
CA PRO A 34 -9.97 -23.90 28.37
C PRO A 34 -10.47 -24.88 29.43
N GLY A 35 -10.49 -26.19 29.11
CA GLY A 35 -10.91 -27.22 30.07
C GLY A 35 -9.97 -27.30 31.28
N ARG A 36 -8.66 -27.14 31.09
CA ARG A 36 -7.68 -27.08 32.19
C ARG A 36 -7.89 -25.87 33.11
N MET A 37 -8.46 -24.79 32.58
CA MET A 37 -8.81 -23.59 33.33
C MET A 37 -10.28 -23.58 33.82
N ASN A 38 -10.99 -24.71 33.74
CA ASN A 38 -12.41 -24.85 34.09
C ASN A 38 -13.36 -23.96 33.26
N TRP A 39 -13.04 -23.69 32.00
CA TRP A 39 -13.91 -23.00 31.05
C TRP A 39 -14.67 -23.99 30.17
N THR A 40 -15.99 -23.86 30.14
CA THR A 40 -16.83 -24.63 29.21
C THR A 40 -16.89 -23.96 27.84
N TRP A 41 -17.31 -24.69 26.82
CA TRP A 41 -17.55 -24.10 25.49
C TRP A 41 -18.63 -23.02 25.52
N GLY A 42 -19.69 -23.21 26.32
CA GLY A 42 -20.72 -22.18 26.51
C GLY A 42 -20.15 -20.88 27.09
N ASP A 43 -19.28 -20.99 28.10
CA ASP A 43 -18.61 -19.83 28.69
C ASP A 43 -17.78 -19.07 27.65
N ILE A 44 -17.00 -19.79 26.85
CA ILE A 44 -16.11 -19.23 25.81
C ILE A 44 -16.91 -18.52 24.70
N GLU A 45 -18.12 -19.00 24.42
CA GLU A 45 -19.04 -18.38 23.46
C GLU A 45 -19.74 -17.14 24.03
N GLY A 46 -19.56 -16.84 25.32
CA GLY A 46 -20.14 -15.69 26.00
C GLY A 46 -21.49 -15.99 26.66
N GLN A 47 -21.90 -17.25 26.77
CA GLN A 47 -23.10 -17.61 27.54
C GLN A 47 -22.94 -17.22 29.01
N ASN A 48 -24.04 -16.82 29.64
CA ASN A 48 -24.08 -16.39 31.04
C ASN A 48 -23.00 -15.34 31.39
N SER A 49 -22.71 -14.41 30.48
CA SER A 49 -21.65 -13.40 30.66
C SER A 49 -20.29 -14.05 30.94
N PHE A 50 -19.89 -15.00 30.08
CA PHE A 50 -18.65 -15.79 30.22
C PHE A 50 -18.62 -16.65 31.50
N GLY A 51 -19.77 -17.21 31.88
CA GLY A 51 -19.91 -18.02 33.10
C GLY A 51 -19.85 -17.17 34.38
N GLN A 52 -20.45 -15.99 34.38
CA GLN A 52 -20.52 -15.04 35.51
C GLN A 52 -19.14 -14.58 36.05
N ARG A 53 -18.10 -14.68 35.24
CA ARG A 53 -16.74 -14.29 35.61
C ARG A 53 -16.57 -12.77 35.57
N SER A 54 -15.60 -12.27 36.34
CA SER A 54 -15.24 -10.86 36.30
C SER A 54 -14.66 -10.48 34.93
N LYS A 55 -14.73 -9.20 34.57
CA LYS A 55 -14.18 -8.70 33.31
C LYS A 55 -12.66 -8.89 33.25
N GLU A 56 -11.99 -8.82 34.39
CA GLU A 56 -10.56 -9.01 34.56
C GLU A 56 -10.19 -10.48 34.30
N ASP A 57 -10.94 -11.44 34.87
CA ASP A 57 -10.71 -12.87 34.67
C ASP A 57 -10.94 -13.29 33.22
N VAL A 58 -11.99 -12.75 32.58
CA VAL A 58 -12.27 -12.98 31.16
C VAL A 58 -11.10 -12.48 30.32
N GLN A 59 -10.66 -11.23 30.55
CA GLN A 59 -9.55 -10.65 29.80
C GLN A 59 -8.24 -11.40 30.00
N ALA A 60 -7.93 -11.78 31.24
CA ALA A 60 -6.76 -12.56 31.61
C ALA A 60 -6.77 -13.91 30.88
N PHE A 61 -7.87 -14.65 30.94
CA PHE A 61 -8.02 -15.95 30.28
C PHE A 61 -7.84 -15.86 28.77
N PHE A 62 -8.58 -14.96 28.10
CA PHE A 62 -8.54 -14.87 26.64
C PHE A 62 -7.18 -14.37 26.13
N GLN A 63 -6.52 -13.45 26.83
CA GLN A 63 -5.15 -13.06 26.47
C GLN A 63 -4.16 -14.21 26.72
N ASN A 64 -4.28 -14.92 27.85
CA ASN A 64 -3.41 -16.05 28.16
C ASN A 64 -3.51 -17.14 27.11
N TRP A 65 -4.74 -17.48 26.73
CA TRP A 65 -5.01 -18.53 25.75
C TRP A 65 -4.65 -18.11 24.32
N LEU A 66 -5.26 -17.03 23.81
CA LEU A 66 -5.22 -16.69 22.39
C LEU A 66 -3.94 -15.96 21.98
N PHE A 67 -3.22 -15.31 22.92
CA PHE A 67 -1.93 -14.70 22.66
C PHE A 67 -0.78 -15.62 23.08
N PHE A 68 -0.61 -15.84 24.39
CA PHE A 68 0.56 -16.56 24.91
C PHE A 68 0.51 -18.05 24.54
N GLY A 69 -0.64 -18.70 24.75
CA GLY A 69 -0.84 -20.09 24.36
C GLY A 69 -0.64 -20.31 22.87
N CYS A 70 -1.15 -19.41 22.02
CA CYS A 70 -0.91 -19.47 20.58
C CYS A 70 0.59 -19.43 20.25
N ALA A 71 1.33 -18.46 20.79
CA ALA A 71 2.76 -18.31 20.54
C ALA A 71 3.55 -19.55 21.00
N ILE A 72 3.32 -19.98 22.25
CA ILE A 72 4.06 -21.08 22.89
C ILE A 72 3.77 -22.39 22.18
N GLU A 73 2.50 -22.71 21.91
CA GLU A 73 2.11 -23.98 21.29
C GLU A 73 2.58 -24.08 19.84
N VAL A 74 2.47 -23.00 19.05
CA VAL A 74 2.97 -22.97 17.67
C VAL A 74 4.49 -23.17 17.63
N LEU A 75 5.23 -22.45 18.48
CA LEU A 75 6.69 -22.61 18.54
C LEU A 75 7.09 -24.01 19.02
N ALA A 76 6.35 -24.61 19.94
CA ALA A 76 6.57 -25.98 20.40
C ALA A 76 6.36 -27.01 19.28
N VAL A 77 5.42 -26.80 18.35
CA VAL A 77 5.29 -27.65 17.14
C VAL A 77 6.57 -27.62 16.30
N GLY A 78 7.24 -26.46 16.26
CA GLY A 78 8.55 -26.26 15.64
C GLY A 78 9.75 -26.67 16.52
N HIS A 79 9.53 -27.35 17.65
CA HIS A 79 10.54 -27.68 18.66
C HIS A 79 11.34 -26.48 19.18
N VAL A 80 10.73 -25.29 19.19
CA VAL A 80 11.29 -24.11 19.82
C VAL A 80 10.64 -23.94 21.19
N LYS A 81 11.42 -24.13 22.26
CA LYS A 81 10.98 -23.82 23.61
C LYS A 81 10.75 -22.30 23.73
N ALA A 82 9.56 -21.92 24.17
CA ALA A 82 9.20 -20.55 24.48
C ALA A 82 8.37 -20.54 25.76
N GLU A 83 8.56 -19.51 26.56
CA GLU A 83 7.87 -19.30 27.83
C GLU A 83 7.15 -17.94 27.81
N GLN A 84 6.18 -17.73 28.68
CA GLN A 84 5.42 -16.48 28.73
C GLN A 84 6.31 -15.25 28.92
N ALA A 85 7.37 -15.38 29.72
CA ALA A 85 8.37 -14.32 29.94
C ALA A 85 9.10 -13.89 28.66
N ASP A 86 9.19 -14.75 27.64
CA ASP A 86 9.77 -14.37 26.33
C ASP A 86 8.92 -13.32 25.60
N PHE A 87 7.65 -13.19 25.99
CA PHE A 87 6.66 -12.31 25.39
C PHE A 87 6.23 -11.15 26.29
N LEU A 88 7.04 -10.83 27.29
CA LEU A 88 6.83 -9.72 28.21
C LEU A 88 7.99 -8.72 28.14
N ASP A 89 7.73 -7.48 28.53
CA ASP A 89 8.79 -6.50 28.78
C ASP A 89 9.55 -6.81 30.08
N ASN A 90 10.64 -6.09 30.34
CA ASN A 90 11.48 -6.30 31.51
C ASN A 90 10.73 -6.12 32.85
N THR A 91 9.55 -5.48 32.84
CA THR A 91 8.75 -5.24 34.04
C THR A 91 7.65 -6.28 34.23
N GLY A 92 7.38 -7.12 33.22
CA GLY A 92 6.25 -8.04 33.19
C GLY A 92 4.89 -7.36 33.00
N LYS A 93 4.82 -6.02 33.00
CA LYS A 93 3.56 -5.25 32.94
C LYS A 93 2.98 -5.15 31.54
N TYR A 94 3.80 -5.32 30.50
CA TYR A 94 3.37 -5.16 29.11
C TYR A 94 3.80 -6.35 28.27
N VAL A 95 2.94 -6.72 27.32
CA VAL A 95 3.25 -7.69 26.28
C VAL A 95 4.33 -7.10 25.37
N SER A 96 5.40 -7.86 25.18
CA SER A 96 6.47 -7.53 24.24
C SER A 96 6.71 -8.68 23.27
N THR A 97 6.97 -8.37 22.01
CA THR A 97 7.30 -9.40 21.01
C THR A 97 8.71 -9.25 20.47
N ARG A 98 9.60 -8.55 21.20
CA ARG A 98 10.98 -8.28 20.77
C ARG A 98 11.78 -9.57 20.50
N ARG A 99 11.49 -10.65 21.24
CA ARG A 99 12.15 -11.95 21.07
C ARG A 99 11.54 -12.81 19.96
N LEU A 100 10.33 -12.49 19.48
CA LEU A 100 9.61 -13.30 18.49
C LEU A 100 10.42 -13.50 17.19
N PRO A 101 11.06 -12.49 16.58
CA PRO A 101 11.86 -12.71 15.36
C PRO A 101 13.00 -13.70 15.56
N HIS A 102 13.60 -13.75 16.74
CA HIS A 102 14.66 -14.70 17.06
C HIS A 102 14.12 -16.13 17.23
N LEU A 103 12.96 -16.28 17.88
CA LEU A 103 12.28 -17.57 18.05
C LEU A 103 11.82 -18.15 16.70
N ILE A 104 11.26 -17.31 15.82
CA ILE A 104 10.88 -17.69 14.45
C ILE A 104 12.10 -18.13 13.64
N ARG A 105 13.25 -17.44 13.77
CA ARG A 105 14.50 -17.87 13.14
C ARG A 105 14.97 -19.24 13.62
N LYS A 106 14.79 -19.57 14.90
CA LYS A 106 15.07 -20.93 15.42
C LYS A 106 14.15 -21.96 14.79
N TRP A 107 12.85 -21.66 14.68
CA TRP A 107 11.88 -22.53 14.04
C TRP A 107 12.27 -22.87 12.59
N LYS A 108 12.68 -21.88 11.79
CA LYS A 108 13.20 -22.08 10.43
C LYS A 108 14.34 -23.10 10.36
N LYS A 109 15.27 -23.05 11.32
CA LYS A 109 16.42 -23.95 11.36
C LYS A 109 15.98 -25.39 11.60
N VAL A 110 15.07 -25.61 12.55
CA VAL A 110 14.53 -26.94 12.85
C VAL A 110 13.83 -27.54 11.64
N ASP A 111 13.05 -26.73 10.92
CA ASP A 111 12.29 -27.22 9.78
C ASP A 111 13.20 -27.61 8.59
N ARG A 112 14.23 -26.82 8.31
CA ARG A 112 15.25 -27.16 7.29
C ARG A 112 15.94 -28.50 7.54
N LEU A 113 16.09 -28.90 8.80
CA LEU A 113 16.70 -30.18 9.18
C LEU A 113 15.74 -31.37 8.99
N GLY A 114 14.43 -31.14 8.88
CA GLY A 114 13.40 -32.20 8.87
C GLY A 114 13.01 -32.77 7.50
N GLY A 115 13.62 -32.28 6.41
CA GLY A 115 13.32 -32.68 5.03
C GLY A 115 11.94 -32.20 4.55
N LYS A 116 11.90 -31.45 3.43
CA LYS A 116 10.64 -30.98 2.84
C LYS A 116 9.79 -32.16 2.36
N GLY A 117 8.50 -32.19 2.73
CA GLY A 117 7.55 -33.20 2.25
C GLY A 117 7.46 -34.49 3.07
N SER A 118 8.17 -34.59 4.21
CA SER A 118 8.02 -35.73 5.12
C SER A 118 6.64 -35.75 5.81
N SER A 119 6.17 -36.94 6.23
CA SER A 119 4.92 -37.07 7.00
C SER A 119 4.93 -36.26 8.29
N THR A 120 6.11 -36.08 8.89
CA THR A 120 6.33 -35.23 10.07
C THR A 120 6.16 -33.75 9.73
N HIS A 121 6.65 -33.29 8.57
CA HIS A 121 6.46 -31.93 8.06
C HIS A 121 4.98 -31.61 7.84
N ILE A 122 4.24 -32.50 7.16
CA ILE A 122 2.78 -32.34 6.94
C ILE A 122 2.03 -32.28 8.27
N ARG A 123 2.35 -33.17 9.22
CA ARG A 123 1.71 -33.19 10.54
C ARG A 123 1.97 -31.90 11.33
N ARG A 124 3.20 -31.35 11.27
CA ARG A 124 3.53 -30.07 11.91
C ARG A 124 2.78 -28.90 11.28
N ALA A 125 2.69 -28.87 9.94
CA ALA A 125 1.92 -27.87 9.22
C ALA A 125 0.43 -27.92 9.61
N MET A 126 -0.19 -29.11 9.63
CA MET A 126 -1.60 -29.27 10.04
C MET A 126 -1.84 -28.85 11.49
N LYS A 127 -0.95 -29.22 12.42
CA LYS A 127 -1.08 -28.84 13.84
C LYS A 127 -0.96 -27.33 14.03
N THR A 128 0.00 -26.70 13.35
CA THR A 128 0.19 -25.24 13.35
C THR A 128 -1.03 -24.53 12.77
N ALA A 129 -1.50 -24.98 11.60
CA ALA A 129 -2.68 -24.44 10.94
C ALA A 129 -3.94 -24.58 11.80
N GLY A 130 -4.11 -25.70 12.51
CA GLY A 130 -5.23 -25.93 13.41
C GLY A 130 -5.27 -24.94 14.58
N ILE A 131 -4.12 -24.65 15.20
CA ILE A 131 -4.01 -23.65 16.28
C ILE A 131 -4.36 -22.25 15.72
N LEU A 132 -3.71 -21.85 14.63
CA LEU A 132 -3.90 -20.52 14.03
C LEU A 132 -5.34 -20.33 13.52
N LYS A 133 -5.95 -21.37 12.95
CA LYS A 133 -7.35 -21.36 12.50
C LYS A 133 -8.30 -21.13 13.67
N ARG A 134 -8.10 -21.83 14.79
CA ARG A 134 -8.93 -21.65 15.98
C ARG A 134 -8.83 -20.22 16.51
N VAL A 135 -7.63 -19.63 16.57
CA VAL A 135 -7.45 -18.22 16.96
C VAL A 135 -8.13 -17.28 15.96
N SER A 136 -7.97 -17.52 14.65
CA SER A 136 -8.63 -16.74 13.59
C SER A 136 -10.14 -16.78 13.73
N ASP A 137 -10.76 -17.90 14.13
CA ASP A 137 -12.21 -17.98 14.29
C ASP A 137 -12.75 -17.08 15.41
N PHE A 138 -11.97 -16.87 16.48
CA PHE A 138 -12.29 -15.87 17.50
C PHE A 138 -12.10 -14.44 16.98
N VAL A 139 -11.01 -14.19 16.26
CA VAL A 139 -10.78 -12.89 15.62
C VAL A 139 -11.93 -12.53 14.69
N ASP A 140 -12.37 -13.44 13.83
CA ASP A 140 -13.45 -13.20 12.86
C ASP A 140 -14.81 -12.97 13.53
N ARG A 141 -14.99 -13.46 14.76
CA ARG A 141 -16.21 -13.23 15.55
C ARG A 141 -16.27 -11.82 16.16
N TYR A 142 -15.14 -11.27 16.58
CA TYR A 142 -15.08 -10.03 17.37
C TYR A 142 -14.41 -8.84 16.65
N CYS A 143 -13.70 -9.09 15.55
CA CYS A 143 -12.99 -8.08 14.75
C CYS A 143 -13.61 -7.94 13.35
N ILE A 144 -12.99 -7.11 12.50
CA ILE A 144 -13.46 -6.93 11.12
C ILE A 144 -13.05 -8.17 10.31
N PRO A 145 -13.98 -8.97 9.78
CA PRO A 145 -13.62 -10.11 8.95
C PRO A 145 -13.02 -9.65 7.62
N TYR A 146 -12.11 -10.45 7.07
CA TYR A 146 -11.56 -10.21 5.74
C TYR A 146 -12.64 -10.39 4.65
N PRO A 147 -12.59 -9.65 3.51
CA PRO A 147 -13.53 -9.82 2.41
C PRO A 147 -13.71 -11.27 1.97
N GLY A 148 -14.96 -11.71 1.80
CA GLY A 148 -15.31 -13.08 1.38
C GLY A 148 -15.58 -14.07 2.52
N ARG A 149 -15.47 -13.67 3.79
CA ARG A 149 -15.98 -14.49 4.91
C ARG A 149 -17.40 -14.11 5.30
N ASN A 150 -18.32 -15.07 5.17
CA ASN A 150 -19.64 -15.00 5.78
C ASN A 150 -19.53 -15.30 7.28
N VAL A 151 -19.46 -14.26 8.11
CA VAL A 151 -19.68 -14.42 9.55
C VAL A 151 -21.18 -14.55 9.74
N ARG A 152 -21.67 -15.76 10.03
CA ARG A 152 -23.07 -15.94 10.47
C ARG A 152 -23.25 -15.10 11.72
N GLY A 153 -24.10 -14.07 11.61
CA GLY A 153 -24.39 -13.16 12.70
C GLY A 153 -24.83 -13.95 13.93
N GLN A 154 -24.06 -13.85 15.00
CA GLN A 154 -24.56 -14.06 16.34
C GLN A 154 -24.56 -12.69 17.02
N GLY A 155 -25.70 -12.38 17.65
CA GLY A 155 -25.95 -11.11 18.31
C GLY A 155 -24.79 -10.73 19.22
N ARG A 156 -24.49 -9.42 19.23
CA ARG A 156 -23.39 -8.78 19.97
C ARG A 156 -23.26 -9.31 21.41
N SER A 157 -22.48 -10.36 21.62
CA SER A 157 -21.88 -10.60 22.93
C SER A 157 -20.79 -9.55 23.13
N GLN A 158 -20.59 -9.12 24.36
CA GLN A 158 -19.52 -8.20 24.71
C GLN A 158 -18.17 -8.83 24.34
N SER A 159 -17.29 -8.09 23.66
CA SER A 159 -15.94 -8.59 23.33
C SER A 159 -15.20 -9.00 24.62
N PRO A 160 -14.57 -10.20 24.66
CA PRO A 160 -13.90 -10.68 25.87
C PRO A 160 -12.61 -9.92 26.19
N VAL A 161 -12.02 -9.25 25.20
CA VAL A 161 -10.81 -8.44 25.37
C VAL A 161 -10.93 -7.10 24.66
N SER A 162 -10.06 -6.15 25.04
CA SER A 162 -9.98 -4.84 24.39
C SER A 162 -9.54 -4.95 22.93
N ASP A 163 -9.91 -3.96 22.11
CA ASP A 163 -9.47 -3.90 20.70
C ASP A 163 -7.94 -3.83 20.57
N LEU A 164 -7.24 -3.27 21.56
CA LEU A 164 -5.78 -3.25 21.59
C LEU A 164 -5.21 -4.65 21.81
N THR A 165 -5.80 -5.43 22.70
CA THR A 165 -5.46 -6.84 22.91
C THR A 165 -5.74 -7.65 21.64
N TRP A 166 -6.89 -7.47 21.01
CA TRP A 166 -7.20 -8.12 19.73
C TRP A 166 -6.19 -7.76 18.64
N THR A 167 -5.82 -6.49 18.52
CA THR A 167 -4.79 -6.04 17.56
C THR A 167 -3.48 -6.79 17.77
N SER A 168 -3.09 -7.04 19.03
CA SER A 168 -1.87 -7.81 19.34
C SER A 168 -1.98 -9.30 18.98
N ILE A 169 -3.16 -9.90 19.16
CA ILE A 169 -3.44 -11.30 18.78
C ILE A 169 -3.43 -11.45 17.26
N ILE A 170 -4.05 -10.53 16.53
CA ILE A 170 -4.04 -10.49 15.06
C ILE A 170 -2.59 -10.36 14.55
N ALA A 171 -1.81 -9.44 15.12
CA ALA A 171 -0.42 -9.22 14.76
C ALA A 171 0.43 -10.51 14.93
N LEU A 172 0.36 -11.12 16.11
CA LEU A 172 1.05 -12.37 16.40
C LEU A 172 0.63 -13.50 15.43
N GLY A 173 -0.68 -13.69 15.28
CA GLY A 173 -1.25 -14.72 14.42
C GLY A 173 -0.85 -14.55 12.96
N HIS A 174 -0.87 -13.32 12.45
CA HIS A 174 -0.40 -12.98 11.11
C HIS A 174 1.08 -13.37 10.94
N THR A 175 1.97 -12.94 11.83
CA THR A 175 3.40 -13.26 11.74
C THR A 175 3.68 -14.77 11.82
N LEU A 176 3.02 -15.49 12.71
CA LEU A 176 3.16 -16.95 12.82
C LEU A 176 2.62 -17.68 11.58
N THR A 177 1.54 -17.16 10.98
CA THR A 177 1.01 -17.68 9.72
C THR A 177 2.00 -17.46 8.58
N GLN A 178 2.59 -16.27 8.45
CA GLN A 178 3.60 -16.01 7.42
C GLN A 178 4.80 -16.93 7.58
N ALA A 179 5.31 -17.09 8.81
CA ALA A 179 6.39 -18.04 9.10
C ALA A 179 6.02 -19.49 8.71
N MET A 180 4.81 -19.94 9.06
CA MET A 180 4.28 -21.26 8.70
C MET A 180 4.24 -21.45 7.18
N LEU A 181 3.69 -20.49 6.44
CA LEU A 181 3.57 -20.58 4.97
C LEU A 181 4.94 -20.66 4.30
N THR A 182 5.88 -19.81 4.72
CA THR A 182 7.24 -19.80 4.18
C THR A 182 7.99 -21.09 4.50
N TYR A 183 7.90 -21.61 5.73
CA TYR A 183 8.72 -22.75 6.15
C TYR A 183 8.18 -24.05 5.57
N TYR A 184 6.85 -24.23 5.61
CA TYR A 184 6.22 -25.43 5.06
C TYR A 184 5.96 -25.38 3.56
N GLY A 185 6.37 -24.31 2.86
CA GLY A 185 6.22 -24.17 1.41
C GLY A 185 4.75 -24.15 0.96
N ILE A 186 3.86 -23.62 1.78
CA ILE A 186 2.43 -23.54 1.47
C ILE A 186 2.20 -22.25 0.69
N VAL A 187 1.85 -22.40 -0.59
CA VAL A 187 1.41 -21.26 -1.40
C VAL A 187 -0.04 -20.95 -1.02
N ARG A 188 -0.29 -19.75 -0.52
CA ARG A 188 -1.62 -19.25 -0.22
C ARG A 188 -1.86 -17.96 -0.98
N THR A 189 -3.00 -17.85 -1.65
CA THR A 189 -3.43 -16.62 -2.31
C THR A 189 -4.27 -15.79 -1.32
N GLY A 190 -3.79 -14.61 -0.92
CA GLY A 190 -4.53 -13.64 -0.10
C GLY A 190 -4.21 -13.62 1.40
N ASN A 191 -4.50 -12.49 2.06
CA ASN A 191 -4.37 -12.31 3.52
C ASN A 191 -5.59 -12.89 4.24
N HIS A 192 -5.38 -13.71 5.28
CA HIS A 192 -6.43 -14.56 5.88
C HIS A 192 -6.80 -14.19 7.32
N TRP A 193 -6.23 -13.12 7.86
CA TRP A 193 -6.56 -12.61 9.19
C TRP A 193 -7.49 -11.41 9.06
N GLY A 194 -8.46 -11.29 9.98
CA GLY A 194 -9.30 -10.10 10.07
C GLY A 194 -8.49 -8.82 10.34
N ALA A 195 -9.12 -7.67 10.12
CA ALA A 195 -8.52 -6.36 10.33
C ALA A 195 -8.85 -5.80 11.73
N SER A 196 -7.98 -4.95 12.25
CA SER A 196 -8.16 -4.32 13.56
C SER A 196 -9.15 -3.15 13.50
N PRO A 197 -10.28 -3.20 14.24
CA PRO A 197 -11.18 -2.06 14.37
C PRO A 197 -10.49 -0.82 14.98
N LEU A 198 -9.55 -1.04 15.92
CA LEU A 198 -8.78 0.03 16.54
C LEU A 198 -7.95 0.79 15.52
N LEU A 199 -7.21 0.08 14.66
CA LEU A 199 -6.36 0.72 13.65
C LEU A 199 -7.20 1.45 12.61
N LYS A 200 -8.31 0.86 12.16
CA LYS A 200 -9.26 1.52 11.24
C LYS A 200 -9.81 2.82 11.82
N ARG A 201 -10.32 2.79 13.06
CA ARG A 201 -10.81 4.01 13.73
C ARG A 201 -9.71 5.05 13.92
N ARG A 202 -8.50 4.63 14.25
CA ARG A 202 -7.34 5.53 14.40
C ARG A 202 -6.98 6.23 13.09
N LEU A 203 -6.99 5.52 11.96
CA LEU A 203 -6.76 6.13 10.65
C LEU A 203 -7.83 7.17 10.33
N LEU A 204 -9.11 6.81 10.45
CA LEU A 204 -10.22 7.74 10.18
C LEU A 204 -10.18 8.97 11.11
N ALA A 205 -9.94 8.77 12.41
CA ALA A 205 -9.83 9.86 13.38
C ALA A 205 -8.63 10.78 13.12
N ASN A 206 -7.58 10.26 12.49
CA ASN A 206 -6.41 11.05 12.09
C ASN A 206 -6.58 11.75 10.73
N GLY A 207 -7.76 11.73 10.11
CA GLY A 207 -8.03 12.46 8.86
C GLY A 207 -7.66 11.71 7.58
N TRP A 208 -7.39 10.41 7.65
CA TRP A 208 -7.16 9.59 6.45
C TRP A 208 -8.41 9.49 5.58
N CYS A 209 -8.23 9.43 4.26
CA CYS A 209 -9.32 9.23 3.32
C CYS A 209 -10.06 7.90 3.60
N PRO A 210 -11.39 7.91 3.80
CA PRO A 210 -12.19 6.71 4.03
C PRO A 210 -12.03 5.63 2.94
N MET A 211 -11.92 6.01 1.66
CA MET A 211 -11.63 5.07 0.58
C MET A 211 -10.26 4.40 0.76
N ASP A 212 -9.21 5.17 1.06
CA ASP A 212 -7.86 4.61 1.25
C ASP A 212 -7.80 3.69 2.47
N VAL A 213 -8.52 4.05 3.54
CA VAL A 213 -8.67 3.19 4.71
C VAL A 213 -9.31 1.86 4.32
N GLU A 214 -10.45 1.87 3.65
CA GLU A 214 -11.18 0.63 3.28
C GLU A 214 -10.42 -0.24 2.28
N ARG A 215 -9.75 0.41 1.31
CA ARG A 215 -8.86 -0.27 0.38
C ARG A 215 -7.69 -0.92 1.11
N SER A 216 -7.01 -0.19 2.00
CA SER A 216 -5.89 -0.75 2.78
C SER A 216 -6.33 -1.92 3.67
N MET A 217 -7.52 -1.84 4.28
CA MET A 217 -8.08 -2.93 5.10
C MET A 217 -8.31 -4.21 4.28
N SER A 218 -8.48 -4.08 2.97
CA SER A 218 -8.70 -5.21 2.04
C SER A 218 -7.40 -5.72 1.42
N ASP A 219 -6.51 -4.81 1.00
CA ASP A 219 -5.32 -5.17 0.22
C ASP A 219 -4.12 -5.57 1.11
N MET A 220 -4.02 -5.02 2.32
CA MET A 220 -2.85 -5.16 3.19
C MET A 220 -3.09 -6.09 4.38
N GLY A 221 -1.99 -6.62 4.93
CA GLY A 221 -1.99 -7.30 6.21
C GLY A 221 -2.01 -6.32 7.38
N ILE A 222 -2.16 -6.87 8.58
CA ILE A 222 -2.15 -6.09 9.83
C ILE A 222 -0.83 -5.33 10.05
N ASP A 223 0.27 -5.82 9.49
CA ASP A 223 1.57 -5.16 9.47
C ASP A 223 1.50 -3.83 8.69
N GLY A 224 0.91 -3.84 7.50
CA GLY A 224 0.65 -2.64 6.70
C GLY A 224 -0.32 -1.68 7.37
N HIS A 225 -1.42 -2.19 7.94
CA HIS A 225 -2.38 -1.37 8.70
C HIS A 225 -1.73 -0.72 9.92
N TYR A 226 -0.88 -1.46 10.61
CA TYR A 226 -0.17 -0.99 11.79
C TYR A 226 0.85 0.09 11.42
N TYR A 227 1.58 -0.08 10.31
CA TYR A 227 2.50 0.93 9.79
C TYR A 227 1.75 2.23 9.43
N LEU A 228 0.68 2.11 8.64
CA LEU A 228 -0.21 3.21 8.24
C LEU A 228 -0.77 3.98 9.44
N ALA A 229 -1.27 3.29 10.45
CA ALA A 229 -1.87 3.90 11.64
C ALA A 229 -0.86 4.68 12.51
N ARG A 230 0.44 4.58 12.20
CA ARG A 230 1.54 5.30 12.86
C ARG A 230 2.08 6.46 12.01
N LEU A 231 1.68 6.55 10.75
CA LEU A 231 1.95 7.68 9.88
C LEU A 231 0.94 8.81 10.09
N ASN A 232 1.36 10.01 9.70
CA ASN A 232 0.44 11.12 9.50
C ASN A 232 -0.19 10.96 8.09
N PRO A 233 -1.40 11.48 7.86
CA PRO A 233 -1.95 11.55 6.51
C PRO A 233 -0.96 12.23 5.56
N PRO A 234 -0.81 11.74 4.32
CA PRO A 234 0.15 12.29 3.37
C PRO A 234 -0.28 13.65 2.81
N GLU A 235 -1.56 14.00 2.90
CA GLU A 235 -2.11 15.23 2.35
C GLU A 235 -2.72 16.07 3.49
N ASP A 236 -2.03 17.12 3.88
CA ASP A 236 -2.48 18.11 4.88
C ASP A 236 -3.28 19.27 4.24
N HIS A 237 -3.15 19.46 2.93
CA HIS A 237 -3.73 20.57 2.18
C HIS A 237 -5.12 20.29 1.60
N ILE A 238 -5.67 19.07 1.74
CA ILE A 238 -7.03 18.74 1.32
C ILE A 238 -7.80 18.03 2.45
N SER A 239 -9.10 18.34 2.54
CA SER A 239 -9.99 17.68 3.50
C SER A 239 -10.65 16.45 2.90
N HIS A 240 -10.55 15.31 3.59
CA HIS A 240 -11.23 14.06 3.24
C HIS A 240 -12.58 13.86 3.95
N SER A 241 -13.15 14.91 4.56
CA SER A 241 -14.40 14.83 5.32
C SER A 241 -15.62 14.39 4.48
N ASN A 242 -15.61 14.72 3.19
CA ASN A 242 -16.72 14.43 2.26
C ASN A 242 -16.52 13.13 1.48
N CYS A 243 -15.44 12.40 1.76
CA CYS A 243 -15.13 11.13 1.09
C CYS A 243 -15.95 9.98 1.70
N SER A 244 -16.22 8.96 0.90
CA SER A 244 -16.88 7.72 1.34
C SER A 244 -15.94 6.53 1.23
N LYS A 245 -16.38 5.36 1.71
CA LYS A 245 -15.63 4.10 1.54
C LYS A 245 -15.37 3.70 0.09
N ASN A 246 -16.16 4.23 -0.85
CA ASN A 246 -16.11 3.88 -2.27
C ASN A 246 -15.63 5.02 -3.17
N GLU A 247 -15.60 6.25 -2.65
CA GLU A 247 -15.29 7.44 -3.46
C GLU A 247 -14.46 8.47 -2.69
N CYS A 248 -13.41 8.99 -3.34
CA CYS A 248 -12.58 10.04 -2.82
C CYS A 248 -12.95 11.38 -3.49
N ALA A 249 -13.98 12.06 -2.96
CA ALA A 249 -14.44 13.35 -3.48
C ALA A 249 -13.34 14.43 -3.47
N ALA A 250 -12.47 14.43 -2.45
CA ALA A 250 -11.43 15.44 -2.25
C ALA A 250 -10.37 15.51 -3.36
N ARG A 251 -10.21 14.42 -4.13
CA ARG A 251 -9.18 14.30 -5.17
C ARG A 251 -9.76 14.36 -6.58
N ASN A 252 -11.09 14.49 -6.68
CA ASN A 252 -11.75 14.77 -7.94
C ASN A 252 -11.47 16.23 -8.33
N VAL A 253 -11.16 16.44 -9.60
CA VAL A 253 -10.97 17.78 -10.13
C VAL A 253 -12.34 18.41 -10.33
N ASP A 254 -12.63 19.45 -9.54
CA ASP A 254 -13.76 20.34 -9.80
C ASP A 254 -13.42 21.23 -10.99
N LYS A 255 -14.24 21.17 -12.04
CA LYS A 255 -13.96 21.90 -13.29
C LYS A 255 -14.03 23.41 -13.13
N ASP A 256 -14.82 23.89 -12.17
CA ASP A 256 -15.10 25.31 -12.01
C ASP A 256 -14.03 25.98 -11.14
N THR A 257 -13.47 25.25 -10.18
CA THR A 257 -12.48 25.78 -9.22
C THR A 257 -11.04 25.35 -9.50
N TYR A 258 -10.79 24.57 -10.55
CA TYR A 258 -9.45 24.06 -10.84
C TYR A 258 -8.51 25.13 -11.36
N GLU A 259 -7.33 25.22 -10.73
CA GLU A 259 -6.23 26.08 -11.15
C GLU A 259 -4.92 25.30 -11.28
N GLN A 260 -4.09 25.72 -12.24
CA GLN A 260 -2.73 25.22 -12.38
C GLN A 260 -1.89 25.60 -11.16
N LYS A 261 -1.09 24.65 -10.66
CA LYS A 261 -0.17 24.89 -9.54
C LYS A 261 1.22 25.26 -10.06
N HIS A 262 1.83 26.26 -9.46
CA HIS A 262 3.25 26.54 -9.65
C HIS A 262 4.12 25.44 -9.02
N VAL A 263 5.34 25.28 -9.50
CA VAL A 263 6.33 24.37 -8.88
C VAL A 263 6.80 24.91 -7.52
N SER A 264 6.92 26.23 -7.42
CA SER A 264 7.27 26.98 -6.20
C SER A 264 6.14 27.97 -5.88
N LYS A 265 6.47 29.22 -5.54
CA LYS A 265 5.48 30.25 -5.20
C LYS A 265 4.93 30.93 -6.46
N PRO A 266 3.65 31.37 -6.43
CA PRO A 266 3.13 32.27 -7.46
C PRO A 266 3.99 33.53 -7.58
N GLY A 267 4.30 33.94 -8.83
CA GLY A 267 5.15 35.10 -9.12
C GLY A 267 6.56 34.77 -9.64
N ASP A 268 7.02 33.53 -9.49
CA ASP A 268 8.34 33.09 -9.96
C ASP A 268 8.38 32.76 -11.48
N CYS A 269 7.29 32.95 -12.21
CA CYS A 269 7.20 32.58 -13.63
C CYS A 269 6.33 33.55 -14.43
N SER A 270 6.58 33.65 -15.74
CA SER A 270 5.92 34.61 -16.63
C SER A 270 4.48 34.22 -17.03
N GLY A 271 3.87 33.28 -16.30
CA GLY A 271 2.54 32.76 -16.58
C GLY A 271 2.50 31.56 -17.55
N PRO A 272 1.33 31.29 -18.15
CA PRO A 272 1.10 30.15 -19.03
C PRO A 272 1.70 30.35 -20.42
N ILE A 273 2.26 29.28 -20.99
CA ILE A 273 2.77 29.24 -22.36
C ILE A 273 1.83 28.39 -23.21
N MET A 274 1.24 29.00 -24.24
CA MET A 274 0.33 28.35 -25.18
C MET A 274 1.07 27.54 -26.24
N VAL A 275 0.44 26.47 -26.73
CA VAL A 275 0.87 25.76 -27.93
C VAL A 275 0.18 26.31 -29.18
N ASP A 276 0.85 26.20 -30.32
CA ASP A 276 0.20 26.40 -31.62
C ASP A 276 -0.71 25.22 -31.93
N LEU A 277 -2.01 25.41 -31.67
CA LEU A 277 -3.03 24.37 -31.90
C LEU A 277 -3.20 24.03 -33.38
N GLY A 278 -2.94 24.95 -34.29
CA GLY A 278 -3.01 24.68 -35.73
C GLY A 278 -1.98 23.63 -36.16
N ILE A 279 -0.78 23.68 -35.59
CA ILE A 279 0.25 22.66 -35.80
C ILE A 279 -0.14 21.34 -35.11
N VAL A 280 -0.58 21.40 -33.86
CA VAL A 280 -0.97 20.21 -33.08
C VAL A 280 -2.08 19.42 -33.79
N VAL A 281 -3.12 20.09 -34.27
CA VAL A 281 -4.24 19.47 -34.99
C VAL A 281 -3.76 18.77 -36.27
N LYS A 282 -2.93 19.44 -37.08
CA LYS A 282 -2.37 18.83 -38.30
C LYS A 282 -1.59 17.55 -38.00
N ILE A 283 -0.85 17.51 -36.88
CA ILE A 283 -0.11 16.32 -36.47
C ILE A 283 -1.06 15.20 -36.05
N ILE A 284 -2.05 15.50 -35.21
CA ILE A 284 -3.07 14.53 -34.75
C ILE A 284 -3.82 13.93 -35.94
N GLU A 285 -4.06 14.72 -36.97
CA GLU A 285 -4.75 14.25 -38.16
C GLU A 285 -3.93 13.28 -39.01
N THR A 286 -2.60 13.37 -38.93
CA THR A 286 -1.69 12.58 -39.76
C THR A 286 -1.43 11.20 -39.13
N PRO A 287 -1.79 10.10 -39.81
CA PRO A 287 -1.60 8.76 -39.27
C PRO A 287 -0.13 8.44 -38.95
N GLY A 288 0.11 7.80 -37.80
CA GLY A 288 1.44 7.38 -37.37
C GLY A 288 2.29 8.48 -36.73
N TYR A 289 1.79 9.72 -36.66
CA TYR A 289 2.49 10.83 -36.03
C TYR A 289 1.83 11.27 -34.72
N VAL A 290 2.63 11.90 -33.85
CA VAL A 290 2.19 12.51 -32.59
C VAL A 290 2.94 13.82 -32.34
N PRO A 291 2.26 14.86 -31.82
CA PRO A 291 2.94 16.10 -31.45
C PRO A 291 3.80 15.87 -30.21
N VAL A 292 5.08 16.21 -30.28
CA VAL A 292 5.98 16.18 -29.13
C VAL A 292 6.62 17.55 -28.94
N PHE A 293 6.91 17.89 -27.70
CA PHE A 293 7.33 19.22 -27.32
C PHE A 293 8.75 19.22 -26.80
N ARG A 294 9.44 20.34 -27.01
CA ARG A 294 10.70 20.66 -26.35
C ARG A 294 10.68 22.10 -25.89
N TRP A 295 11.00 22.31 -24.62
CA TRP A 295 11.06 23.60 -23.98
C TRP A 295 12.50 24.12 -23.95
N ASP A 296 12.70 25.35 -24.43
CA ASP A 296 13.95 26.08 -24.28
C ASP A 296 13.78 27.12 -23.15
N PRO A 297 14.36 26.89 -21.96
CA PRO A 297 14.21 27.78 -20.81
C PRO A 297 14.84 29.16 -21.03
N ASN A 298 15.89 29.25 -21.84
CA ASN A 298 16.59 30.52 -22.10
C ASN A 298 15.78 31.41 -23.04
N LYS A 299 15.19 30.81 -24.07
CA LYS A 299 14.34 31.51 -25.05
C LYS A 299 12.88 31.61 -24.63
N LYS A 300 12.52 30.98 -23.50
CA LYS A 300 11.14 30.79 -23.03
C LYS A 300 10.20 30.32 -24.16
N ARG A 301 10.67 29.35 -24.94
CA ARG A 301 9.98 28.92 -26.17
C ARG A 301 9.68 27.43 -26.13
N LEU A 302 8.40 27.11 -26.32
CA LEU A 302 7.93 25.74 -26.50
C LEU A 302 7.87 25.42 -27.99
N SER A 303 8.74 24.53 -28.44
CA SER A 303 8.75 24.04 -29.82
C SER A 303 7.94 22.75 -29.95
N VAL A 304 7.24 22.60 -31.08
CA VAL A 304 6.47 21.39 -31.44
C VAL A 304 7.21 20.67 -32.57
N ALA A 305 7.36 19.35 -32.45
CA ALA A 305 7.92 18.48 -33.48
C ALA A 305 6.94 17.35 -33.83
N TRP A 306 7.05 16.88 -35.07
CA TRP A 306 6.33 15.73 -35.57
C TRP A 306 7.11 14.48 -35.21
N SER A 307 6.62 13.66 -34.27
CA SER A 307 7.25 12.38 -33.95
C SER A 307 6.54 11.23 -34.65
N GLN A 308 7.27 10.53 -35.52
CA GLN A 308 6.80 9.33 -36.17
C GLN A 308 6.92 8.15 -35.20
N MET A 309 5.80 7.50 -34.90
CA MET A 309 5.74 6.31 -34.05
C MET A 309 6.07 5.07 -34.87
N ILE A 310 7.30 4.56 -34.73
CA ILE A 310 7.84 3.48 -35.57
C ILE A 310 7.52 2.11 -34.97
N GLY A 311 7.64 1.98 -33.65
CA GLY A 311 7.45 0.70 -32.95
C GLY A 311 7.47 0.88 -31.44
N ARG A 312 7.43 -0.24 -30.71
CA ARG A 312 7.44 -0.19 -29.25
C ARG A 312 8.76 0.38 -28.74
N GLY A 313 8.70 1.45 -27.95
CA GLY A 313 9.87 2.15 -27.43
C GLY A 313 10.68 2.94 -28.47
N VAL A 314 10.20 3.06 -29.71
CA VAL A 314 10.94 3.66 -30.81
C VAL A 314 10.06 4.65 -31.59
N ALA A 315 10.50 5.91 -31.59
CA ALA A 315 9.90 6.99 -32.35
C ALA A 315 10.97 7.97 -32.85
N ASN A 316 10.65 8.76 -33.86
CA ASN A 316 11.58 9.74 -34.43
C ASN A 316 10.92 11.14 -34.60
N PRO A 317 11.36 12.17 -33.87
CA PRO A 317 12.37 12.11 -32.81
C PRO A 317 11.87 11.31 -31.59
N PRO A 318 12.78 10.72 -30.79
CA PRO A 318 12.42 10.02 -29.56
C PRO A 318 11.90 10.99 -28.51
N TYR A 319 10.94 10.53 -27.71
CA TYR A 319 10.27 11.34 -26.68
C TYR A 319 9.93 10.54 -25.42
N VAL A 320 9.75 11.27 -24.32
CA VAL A 320 9.23 10.76 -23.04
C VAL A 320 7.76 11.14 -22.89
N THR A 321 6.90 10.21 -22.51
CA THR A 321 5.52 10.55 -22.12
C THR A 321 5.47 10.97 -20.66
N ILE A 322 4.77 12.07 -20.36
CA ILE A 322 4.57 12.53 -19.00
C ILE A 322 3.21 12.05 -18.52
N SER A 323 3.24 11.13 -17.56
CA SER A 323 2.06 10.68 -16.84
C SER A 323 1.95 11.49 -15.55
N HIS A 324 0.86 12.24 -15.41
CA HIS A 324 0.65 13.14 -14.28
C HIS A 324 -0.78 13.05 -13.76
N VAL A 325 -0.99 13.45 -12.51
CA VAL A 325 -2.32 13.55 -11.91
C VAL A 325 -2.83 14.98 -12.05
N TRP A 326 -4.01 15.16 -12.66
CA TRP A 326 -4.55 16.51 -12.86
C TRP A 326 -4.80 17.23 -11.53
N SER A 327 -5.28 16.55 -10.49
CA SER A 327 -5.44 17.14 -9.15
C SER A 327 -4.12 17.55 -8.48
N ASP A 328 -2.96 17.11 -9.00
CA ASP A 328 -1.65 17.63 -8.59
C ASP A 328 -1.30 18.98 -9.27
N GLY A 329 -2.16 19.49 -10.16
CA GLY A 329 -2.12 20.88 -10.65
C GLY A 329 -1.35 21.11 -11.96
N ILE A 330 -1.06 20.06 -12.73
CA ILE A 330 -0.28 20.14 -13.99
C ILE A 330 -1.20 20.08 -15.23
N GLY A 331 -2.52 19.96 -15.04
CA GLY A 331 -3.52 20.00 -16.11
C GLY A 331 -3.97 21.42 -16.47
N ASN A 332 -4.71 21.57 -17.57
CA ASN A 332 -5.40 22.81 -17.92
C ASN A 332 -6.72 22.49 -18.64
N LEU A 333 -7.85 22.87 -18.04
CA LEU A 333 -9.19 22.61 -18.57
C LEU A 333 -9.63 23.62 -19.64
N LYS A 334 -9.04 24.80 -19.65
CA LYS A 334 -9.51 25.96 -20.43
C LYS A 334 -8.70 26.13 -21.70
N GLU A 335 -7.40 25.86 -21.63
CA GLU A 335 -6.46 26.12 -22.71
C GLU A 335 -5.42 25.00 -22.84
N ASN A 336 -4.87 24.81 -24.05
CA ASN A 336 -3.68 23.98 -24.24
C ASN A 336 -2.42 24.77 -23.90
N SER A 337 -2.21 24.99 -22.61
CA SER A 337 -1.06 25.72 -22.07
C SER A 337 -0.61 25.18 -20.74
N LEU A 338 0.66 25.44 -20.42
CA LEU A 338 1.26 25.07 -19.14
C LEU A 338 2.07 26.25 -18.58
N LEU A 339 2.07 26.41 -17.26
CA LEU A 339 2.91 27.42 -16.59
C LEU A 339 4.40 27.24 -16.92
N GLU A 340 5.11 28.36 -17.16
CA GLU A 340 6.54 28.37 -17.48
C GLU A 340 7.38 27.56 -16.47
N CYS A 341 7.09 27.70 -15.17
CA CYS A 341 7.81 26.94 -14.13
C CYS A 341 7.62 25.41 -14.25
N GLN A 342 6.44 24.96 -14.68
CA GLN A 342 6.18 23.53 -14.92
C GLN A 342 6.92 23.05 -16.16
N LEU A 343 6.98 23.85 -17.23
CA LEU A 343 7.80 23.53 -18.42
C LEU A 343 9.30 23.44 -18.07
N ASN A 344 9.80 24.38 -17.26
CA ASN A 344 11.16 24.34 -16.73
C ASN A 344 11.44 23.05 -15.94
N ARG A 345 10.48 22.61 -15.12
CA ARG A 345 10.58 21.35 -14.36
C ARG A 345 10.55 20.15 -15.29
N ILE A 346 9.53 20.01 -16.13
CA ILE A 346 9.34 18.86 -17.02
C ILE A 346 10.55 18.69 -17.93
N GLN A 347 11.05 19.75 -18.56
CA GLN A 347 12.21 19.63 -19.43
C GLN A 347 13.47 19.17 -18.69
N ARG A 348 13.70 19.63 -17.45
CA ARG A 348 14.80 19.12 -16.62
C ARG A 348 14.63 17.62 -16.34
N LEU A 349 13.44 17.20 -15.90
CA LEU A 349 13.18 15.78 -15.61
C LEU A 349 13.33 14.90 -16.85
N VAL A 350 12.88 15.35 -18.03
CA VAL A 350 13.05 14.65 -19.30
C VAL A 350 14.54 14.48 -19.63
N ASN A 351 15.33 15.55 -19.47
CA ASN A 351 16.77 15.50 -19.70
C ASN A 351 17.47 14.55 -18.71
N ASP A 352 17.03 14.49 -17.46
CA ASP A 352 17.59 13.59 -16.44
C ASP A 352 17.22 12.13 -16.74
N VAL A 353 15.96 11.86 -17.09
CA VAL A 353 15.49 10.55 -17.56
C VAL A 353 16.27 10.08 -18.79
N ALA A 354 16.59 10.98 -19.72
CA ALA A 354 17.37 10.66 -20.91
C ALA A 354 18.81 10.21 -20.62
N ARG A 355 19.35 10.52 -19.44
CA ARG A 355 20.67 10.04 -18.97
C ARG A 355 20.59 8.68 -18.28
N SER A 356 19.38 8.20 -17.95
CA SER A 356 19.21 6.90 -17.32
C SER A 356 19.64 5.77 -18.26
N PRO A 357 20.43 4.79 -17.81
CA PRO A 357 20.80 3.63 -18.62
C PRO A 357 19.60 2.81 -19.11
N ALA A 358 18.45 2.90 -18.41
CA ALA A 358 17.23 2.21 -18.80
C ALA A 358 16.59 2.80 -20.07
N VAL A 359 16.86 4.08 -20.38
CA VAL A 359 16.19 4.81 -21.45
C VAL A 359 17.09 4.94 -22.68
N LYS A 360 16.60 4.47 -23.82
CA LYS A 360 17.35 4.47 -25.08
C LYS A 360 17.17 5.78 -25.85
N HIS A 361 18.11 6.06 -26.76
CA HIS A 361 18.05 7.15 -27.74
C HIS A 361 18.05 8.58 -27.18
N ALA A 362 18.33 8.76 -25.88
CA ALA A 362 18.51 10.05 -25.21
C ALA A 362 17.43 11.10 -25.60
N PRO A 363 16.14 10.82 -25.33
CA PRO A 363 15.03 11.68 -25.76
C PRO A 363 15.16 13.09 -25.17
N GLN A 364 15.00 14.11 -26.02
CA GLN A 364 14.97 15.52 -25.59
C GLN A 364 13.57 16.14 -25.66
N HIS A 365 12.62 15.39 -26.23
CA HIS A 365 11.23 15.80 -26.39
C HIS A 365 10.34 15.08 -25.38
N PHE A 366 9.19 15.66 -25.11
CA PHE A 366 8.17 15.04 -24.27
C PHE A 366 6.77 15.17 -24.86
N TRP A 367 5.89 14.26 -24.46
CA TRP A 367 4.47 14.31 -24.74
C TRP A 367 3.71 14.50 -23.44
N LEU A 368 2.75 15.43 -23.42
CA LEU A 368 1.88 15.70 -22.28
C LEU A 368 0.45 15.93 -22.80
N ASP A 369 -0.52 15.24 -22.20
CA ASP A 369 -1.94 15.31 -22.59
C ASP A 369 -2.48 16.75 -22.61
N THR A 370 -2.09 17.57 -21.63
CA THR A 370 -2.51 18.97 -21.45
C THR A 370 -2.13 19.85 -22.65
N LEU A 371 -1.02 19.53 -23.31
CA LEU A 371 -0.55 20.26 -24.48
C LEU A 371 -0.99 19.58 -25.79
N SER A 372 -1.13 18.26 -25.79
CA SER A 372 -1.38 17.44 -26.98
C SER A 372 -2.86 17.18 -27.29
N VAL A 373 -3.76 17.33 -26.32
CA VAL A 373 -5.18 16.99 -26.47
C VAL A 373 -6.02 18.26 -26.52
N PRO A 374 -6.54 18.66 -27.70
CA PRO A 374 -7.22 19.94 -27.87
C PRO A 374 -8.43 20.14 -26.94
N VAL A 375 -8.50 21.32 -26.32
CA VAL A 375 -9.65 21.80 -25.52
C VAL A 375 -10.61 22.65 -26.37
N GLY A 376 -11.86 22.84 -25.92
CA GLY A 376 -12.92 23.53 -26.69
C GLY A 376 -13.92 22.61 -27.40
N ASP A 377 -15.13 23.11 -27.65
CA ASP A 377 -16.23 22.33 -28.25
C ASP A 377 -16.08 22.11 -29.76
N ASP A 378 -15.48 23.07 -30.44
CA ASP A 378 -15.06 23.02 -31.84
C ASP A 378 -13.95 21.98 -32.08
N MET A 379 -13.12 21.73 -31.08
CA MET A 379 -11.99 20.79 -31.16
C MET A 379 -12.34 19.34 -30.80
N ARG A 380 -13.61 19.04 -30.53
CA ARG A 380 -14.08 17.69 -30.11
C ARG A 380 -13.64 16.54 -31.05
N PRO A 381 -13.68 16.67 -32.39
CA PRO A 381 -13.22 15.60 -33.28
C PRO A 381 -11.74 15.27 -33.09
N PHE A 382 -10.90 16.30 -32.96
CA PHE A 382 -9.45 16.14 -32.77
C PHE A 382 -9.11 15.58 -31.39
N ARG A 383 -9.82 16.02 -30.35
CA ARG A 383 -9.73 15.43 -29.01
C ARG A 383 -10.00 13.94 -29.03
N ARG A 384 -11.09 13.51 -29.68
CA ARG A 384 -11.45 12.09 -29.78
C ARG A 384 -10.34 11.29 -30.46
N LYS A 385 -9.79 11.80 -31.57
CA LYS A 385 -8.71 11.15 -32.32
C LYS A 385 -7.42 11.05 -31.48
N ALA A 386 -7.06 12.11 -30.76
CA ALA A 386 -5.91 12.12 -29.86
C ALA A 386 -6.07 11.07 -28.74
N ILE A 387 -7.23 11.02 -28.07
CA ILE A 387 -7.54 10.06 -27.00
C ILE A 387 -7.50 8.62 -27.53
N GLN A 388 -8.10 8.35 -28.69
CA GLN A 388 -8.08 7.03 -29.31
C GLN A 388 -6.66 6.54 -29.63
N ASN A 389 -5.71 7.45 -29.86
CA ASN A 389 -4.34 7.11 -30.20
C ASN A 389 -3.40 7.01 -28.97
N MET A 390 -3.86 7.36 -27.76
CA MET A 390 -3.01 7.41 -26.55
C MET A 390 -2.28 6.09 -26.27
N ALA A 391 -2.94 4.96 -26.49
CA ALA A 391 -2.31 3.64 -26.33
C ALA A 391 -1.05 3.47 -27.20
N ASN A 392 -1.09 3.94 -28.45
CA ASN A 392 0.06 3.89 -29.35
C ASN A 392 1.15 4.88 -28.96
N ILE A 393 0.77 6.05 -28.43
CA ILE A 393 1.69 7.09 -27.95
C ILE A 393 2.52 6.54 -26.79
N TYR A 394 1.88 5.98 -25.76
CA TYR A 394 2.60 5.36 -24.64
C TYR A 394 3.48 4.20 -25.10
N LYS A 395 2.96 3.35 -25.99
CA LYS A 395 3.71 2.21 -26.56
C LYS A 395 4.96 2.64 -27.32
N ALA A 396 4.91 3.73 -28.09
CA ALA A 396 6.01 4.19 -28.92
C ALA A 396 7.03 5.06 -28.17
N SER A 397 6.64 5.65 -27.04
CA SER A 397 7.53 6.49 -26.23
C SER A 397 8.74 5.72 -25.71
N ALA A 398 9.90 6.40 -25.64
CA ALA A 398 11.13 5.79 -25.13
C ALA A 398 11.01 5.41 -23.64
N ALA A 399 10.26 6.23 -22.89
CA ALA A 399 9.88 6.00 -21.50
C ALA A 399 8.61 6.77 -21.15
N THR A 400 7.92 6.32 -20.11
CA THR A 400 6.86 7.07 -19.44
C THR A 400 7.36 7.52 -18.07
N LEU A 401 7.41 8.84 -17.85
CA LEU A 401 7.76 9.45 -16.58
C LEU A 401 6.49 9.74 -15.77
N VAL A 402 6.37 9.11 -14.61
CA VAL A 402 5.24 9.27 -13.69
C VAL A 402 5.56 10.35 -12.66
N LEU A 403 4.71 11.37 -12.61
CA LEU A 403 4.73 12.46 -11.65
C LEU A 403 3.53 12.32 -10.71
N SER A 404 3.80 12.06 -9.44
CA SER A 404 2.81 12.02 -8.36
C SER A 404 3.30 12.85 -7.18
N SER A 405 2.41 13.67 -6.61
CA SER A 405 2.69 14.44 -5.40
C SER A 405 3.19 13.56 -4.26
N SER A 406 2.59 12.38 -4.04
CA SER A 406 3.01 11.43 -3.00
C SER A 406 4.46 10.97 -3.16
N LEU A 407 4.89 10.62 -4.38
CA LEU A 407 6.25 10.17 -4.67
C LEU A 407 7.27 11.30 -4.56
N SER A 408 6.86 12.53 -4.86
CA SER A 408 7.73 13.71 -4.79
C SER A 408 8.10 14.10 -3.34
N THR A 409 7.49 13.48 -2.34
CA THR A 409 7.80 13.70 -0.90
C THR A 409 8.80 12.70 -0.34
N ILE A 410 9.17 11.68 -1.10
CA ILE A 410 10.04 10.57 -0.67
C ILE A 410 11.30 10.56 -1.51
N SER A 411 12.47 10.40 -0.87
CA SER A 411 13.76 10.18 -1.55
C SER A 411 13.95 8.70 -1.85
N THR A 412 14.70 8.41 -2.92
CA THR A 412 15.16 7.04 -3.21
C THR A 412 16.06 6.43 -2.13
N THR A 413 16.53 7.22 -1.16
CA THR A 413 17.32 6.76 -0.01
C THR A 413 16.49 6.50 1.25
N ASP A 414 15.19 6.80 1.21
CA ASP A 414 14.27 6.50 2.30
C ASP A 414 13.97 4.99 2.39
N ASP A 415 13.28 4.58 3.45
CA ASP A 415 13.01 3.18 3.74
C ASP A 415 12.16 2.51 2.64
N GLU A 416 12.48 1.25 2.33
CA GLU A 416 11.76 0.46 1.33
C GLU A 416 10.26 0.20 1.67
N ARG A 417 9.77 0.61 2.83
CA ARG A 417 8.33 0.57 3.13
C ARG A 417 7.66 1.90 2.82
N ASP A 418 8.39 3.00 2.93
CA ASP A 418 7.86 4.35 2.77
C ASP A 418 7.54 4.64 1.30
N TRP A 419 8.47 4.37 0.38
CA TRP A 419 8.25 4.49 -1.06
C TRP A 419 7.13 3.55 -1.59
N ALA A 420 7.10 2.28 -1.16
CA ALA A 420 6.09 1.30 -1.57
C ALA A 420 4.70 1.76 -1.12
N LEU A 421 4.62 2.34 0.08
CA LEU A 421 3.39 2.91 0.58
C LEU A 421 3.00 4.20 -0.16
N ALA A 422 3.94 5.10 -0.48
CA ALA A 422 3.63 6.28 -1.28
C ALA A 422 3.17 5.93 -2.70
N LEU A 423 3.71 4.87 -3.28
CA LEU A 423 3.23 4.33 -4.56
C LEU A 423 1.85 3.71 -4.40
N TYR A 424 1.61 2.93 -3.34
CA TYR A 424 0.29 2.35 -3.05
C TYR A 424 -0.79 3.43 -2.85
N LEU A 425 -0.45 4.49 -2.13
CA LEU A 425 -1.35 5.61 -1.84
C LEU A 425 -1.40 6.64 -2.97
N ALA A 426 -0.52 6.57 -3.96
CA ALA A 426 -0.45 7.53 -5.06
C ALA A 426 -1.79 7.62 -5.78
N ASN A 427 -2.24 8.85 -6.02
CA ASN A 427 -3.44 9.09 -6.82
C ASN A 427 -3.27 8.58 -8.25
N TRP A 428 -2.02 8.47 -8.71
CA TRP A 428 -1.67 7.85 -9.98
C TRP A 428 -2.20 6.42 -10.08
N ASN A 429 -2.05 5.54 -9.08
CA ASN A 429 -2.42 4.12 -9.24
C ASN A 429 -3.93 3.83 -9.11
N LYS A 430 -4.74 4.86 -8.87
CA LYS A 430 -6.19 4.76 -8.62
C LYS A 430 -7.02 5.16 -9.84
N ARG A 431 -6.37 5.51 -10.95
CA ARG A 431 -7.01 6.03 -12.17
C ARG A 431 -7.13 4.93 -13.22
N LEU A 432 -8.15 5.02 -14.06
CA LEU A 432 -8.34 4.09 -15.17
C LEU A 432 -7.18 4.17 -16.18
N TRP A 433 -6.65 5.38 -16.40
CA TRP A 433 -5.61 5.67 -17.39
C TRP A 433 -4.23 5.10 -17.04
N THR A 434 -3.99 4.84 -15.76
CA THR A 434 -2.75 4.22 -15.23
C THR A 434 -2.41 2.92 -15.94
N CYS A 435 -3.42 2.15 -16.33
CA CYS A 435 -3.22 0.91 -17.07
C CYS A 435 -2.52 1.17 -18.43
N GLN A 436 -2.97 2.17 -19.19
CA GLN A 436 -2.32 2.54 -20.46
C GLN A 436 -0.95 3.18 -20.23
N GLU A 437 -0.86 4.09 -19.27
CA GLU A 437 0.37 4.83 -18.93
C GLU A 437 1.48 3.91 -18.42
N GLY A 438 1.14 2.91 -17.61
CA GLY A 438 2.09 1.95 -17.05
C GLY A 438 2.33 0.74 -17.96
N MET A 439 1.28 -0.01 -18.31
CA MET A 439 1.46 -1.33 -18.95
C MET A 439 1.95 -1.24 -20.40
N LEU A 440 1.62 -0.17 -21.12
CA LEU A 440 2.01 -0.04 -22.53
C LEU A 440 3.40 0.56 -22.70
N ALA A 441 3.89 1.28 -21.67
CA ALA A 441 5.21 1.88 -21.68
C ALA A 441 6.30 0.82 -21.96
N HIS A 442 7.34 1.24 -22.68
CA HIS A 442 8.53 0.42 -22.83
C HIS A 442 9.36 0.41 -21.54
N VAL A 443 9.47 1.57 -20.87
CA VAL A 443 10.10 1.76 -19.55
C VAL A 443 9.23 2.71 -18.74
N ILE A 444 8.94 2.36 -17.48
CA ILE A 444 8.27 3.26 -16.53
C ILE A 444 9.32 3.85 -15.60
N MET A 445 9.38 5.17 -15.54
CA MET A 445 10.23 5.94 -14.64
C MET A 445 9.36 6.61 -13.58
N LEU A 446 9.55 6.28 -12.31
CA LEU A 446 8.86 6.94 -11.19
C LEU A 446 9.72 8.09 -10.67
N GLN A 447 9.20 9.32 -10.66
CA GLN A 447 9.90 10.47 -10.11
C GLN A 447 9.74 10.53 -8.58
N PHE A 448 10.85 10.36 -7.86
CA PHE A 448 10.96 10.63 -6.43
C PHE A 448 11.42 12.07 -6.18
N ALA A 449 11.59 12.48 -4.91
CA ALA A 449 12.03 13.82 -4.54
C ALA A 449 13.41 14.19 -5.14
N ASP A 450 14.28 13.20 -5.30
CA ASP A 450 15.69 13.31 -5.68
C ASP A 450 15.97 12.86 -7.12
N GLN A 451 15.38 11.75 -7.58
CA GLN A 451 15.63 11.23 -8.92
C GLN A 451 14.51 10.36 -9.49
N ALA A 452 14.54 10.12 -10.80
CA ALA A 452 13.66 9.18 -11.47
C ALA A 452 14.26 7.77 -11.49
N VAL A 453 13.47 6.76 -11.10
CA VAL A 453 13.92 5.36 -11.01
C VAL A 453 13.05 4.46 -11.89
N SER A 454 13.66 3.48 -12.57
CA SER A 454 12.91 2.48 -13.34
C SER A 454 12.13 1.55 -12.41
N ASN A 455 10.88 1.26 -12.79
CA ASN A 455 10.03 0.29 -12.09
C ASN A 455 10.60 -1.15 -12.10
N ASP A 456 11.54 -1.47 -12.97
CA ASP A 456 12.19 -2.79 -13.05
C ASP A 456 12.98 -3.15 -11.77
N ILE A 457 13.35 -2.16 -10.97
CA ILE A 457 13.97 -2.37 -9.66
C ILE A 457 12.95 -3.01 -8.69
N PHE A 458 11.65 -2.73 -8.87
CA PHE A 458 10.60 -3.14 -7.91
C PHE A 458 10.05 -4.54 -8.19
N VAL A 459 10.12 -4.99 -9.44
CA VAL A 459 9.70 -6.35 -9.83
C VAL A 459 10.72 -7.42 -9.38
N ASN A 460 11.98 -7.03 -9.18
CA ASN A 460 13.06 -7.95 -8.76
C ASN A 460 13.34 -7.92 -7.25
N ALA A 461 12.74 -6.99 -6.50
CA ALA A 461 12.71 -7.06 -5.06
C ALA A 461 11.70 -8.14 -4.65
N ASN A 462 12.18 -9.36 -4.36
CA ASN A 462 11.35 -10.42 -3.78
C ASN A 462 10.79 -9.93 -2.44
N VAL A 463 9.55 -9.44 -2.45
CA VAL A 463 8.72 -9.19 -1.26
C VAL A 463 8.31 -10.52 -0.64
#